data_AF-A0A536AV71-F1
#
_entry.id   AF-A0A536AV71-F1
#
_cell.length_a   1.000
_cell.length_b   1.000
_cell.length_c   1.000
_cell.angle_alpha   90.00
_cell.angle_beta   90.00
_cell.angle_gamma   90.00
#
_symmetry.space_group_name_H-M   'P 1'
#
loop_
_entity.id
_entity.type
_entity.pdbx_description
1 polymer ?
#
loop_
_entity_poly.entity_id
_entity_poly.type
_entity_poly.pdbx_seq_one_letter_code
_entity_poly.pdbx_strand_id
1 'polypeptide(L)'
;MARIKMVDESEATGRLAELYAGAKANSVARVVPDILRTMSLRPDFLAAINAASAMHFTDGALTRAEHEMIASYVSALNRCRY
;
A
#
# COMPACT_ATOMS: atom_id res chain seq x y z
N MET A 1 14.05 -7.18 2.39
CA MET A 1 14.17 -5.95 1.58
C MET A 1 13.82 -6.24 0.14
N ALA A 2 13.15 -5.31 -0.53
CA ALA A 2 12.80 -5.44 -1.94
C ALA A 2 14.06 -5.48 -2.83
N ARG A 3 14.03 -6.24 -3.92
CA ARG A 3 15.13 -6.37 -4.90
C ARG A 3 14.93 -5.50 -6.15
N ILE A 4 14.20 -4.41 -5.99
CA ILE A 4 13.82 -3.51 -7.07
C ILE A 4 14.13 -2.08 -6.63
N LYS A 5 14.38 -1.22 -7.62
CA LYS A 5 14.61 0.20 -7.37
C LYS A 5 13.33 0.85 -6.86
N MET A 6 13.46 1.59 -5.76
CA MET A 6 12.41 2.40 -5.16
C MET A 6 12.92 3.83 -5.00
N VAL A 7 12.02 4.81 -5.10
CA VAL A 7 12.31 6.21 -4.80
C VAL A 7 11.99 6.47 -3.34
N ASP A 8 12.91 7.09 -2.61
CA ASP A 8 12.71 7.44 -1.22
C ASP A 8 11.62 8.50 -1.04
N GLU A 9 10.99 8.56 0.14
CA GLU A 9 10.01 9.60 0.45
C GLU A 9 10.59 11.01 0.28
N SER A 10 11.85 11.21 0.69
CA SER A 10 12.55 12.50 0.61
C SER A 10 12.94 12.91 -0.82
N GLU A 11 13.01 11.95 -1.74
CA GLU A 11 13.39 12.17 -3.14
C GLU A 11 12.17 12.23 -4.07
N ALA A 12 10.98 11.90 -3.55
CA ALA A 12 9.76 11.91 -4.32
C ALA A 12 9.40 13.35 -4.72
N THR A 13 9.05 13.53 -5.99
CA THR A 13 8.65 14.83 -6.54
C THR A 13 7.36 14.70 -7.36
N GLY A 14 6.70 15.85 -7.60
CA GLY A 14 5.47 15.92 -8.39
C GLY A 14 4.41 14.92 -7.92
N ARG A 15 3.82 14.18 -8.87
CA ARG A 15 2.72 13.25 -8.60
C ARG A 15 3.08 12.15 -7.60
N LEU A 16 4.33 11.69 -7.58
CA LEU A 16 4.76 10.64 -6.64
C LEU A 16 4.74 11.16 -5.20
N ALA A 17 5.20 12.39 -4.97
CA ALA A 17 5.20 13.01 -3.64
C ALA A 17 3.78 13.15 -3.07
N GLU A 18 2.83 13.57 -3.90
CA GLU A 18 1.41 13.64 -3.51
C GLU A 18 0.86 12.28 -3.10
N LEU A 19 1.15 11.23 -3.88
CA LEU A 19 0.69 9.87 -3.62
C LEU A 19 1.31 9.31 -2.33
N TYR A 20 2.59 9.58 -2.08
CA TYR A 20 3.27 9.21 -0.84
C TYR A 20 2.69 9.94 0.37
N ALA A 21 2.44 11.26 0.27
CA ALA A 21 1.82 12.02 1.34
C ALA A 21 0.43 11.47 1.69
N GLY A 22 -0.39 11.16 0.68
CA GLY A 22 -1.70 10.52 0.88
C GLY A 22 -1.61 9.14 1.52
N ALA A 23 -0.70 8.28 1.03
CA ALA A 23 -0.48 6.95 1.60
C ALA A 23 -0.04 7.02 3.07
N LYS A 24 0.87 7.93 3.39
CA LYS A 24 1.36 8.17 4.76
C LYS A 24 0.26 8.67 5.69
N ALA A 25 -0.61 9.56 5.19
CA ALA A 25 -1.76 10.05 5.94
C ALA A 25 -2.80 8.95 6.24
N ASN A 26 -2.97 7.99 5.32
CA ASN A 26 -3.93 6.89 5.49
C ASN A 26 -3.35 5.68 6.25
N SER A 27 -2.02 5.62 6.40
CA SER A 27 -1.33 4.56 7.12
C SER A 27 -1.53 4.70 8.64
N VAL A 28 -1.89 3.59 9.29
CA VAL A 28 -1.97 3.52 10.77
C VAL A 28 -0.60 3.81 11.39
N ALA A 29 0.47 3.33 10.76
CA ALA A 29 1.85 3.53 11.22
C ALA A 29 2.44 4.89 10.80
N ARG A 30 1.71 5.75 10.08
CA ARG A 30 2.16 7.06 9.58
C ARG A 30 3.45 6.99 8.75
N VAL A 31 3.61 5.91 7.99
CA VAL A 31 4.71 5.68 7.03
C VAL A 31 4.14 5.32 5.66
N VAL A 32 4.93 5.48 4.59
CA VAL A 32 4.61 4.87 3.29
C VAL A 32 5.01 3.39 3.33
N PRO A 33 4.06 2.43 3.23
CA PRO A 33 4.40 1.00 3.22
C PRO A 33 5.33 0.66 2.05
N ASP A 34 6.34 -0.21 2.26
CA ASP A 34 7.29 -0.51 1.17
C ASP A 34 6.61 -1.13 -0.04
N ILE A 35 5.50 -1.88 0.13
CA ILE A 35 4.73 -2.38 -1.01
C ILE A 35 4.28 -1.25 -1.94
N LEU A 36 3.92 -0.07 -1.44
CA LEU A 36 3.61 1.08 -2.30
C LEU A 36 4.87 1.72 -2.88
N ARG A 37 5.98 1.75 -2.12
CA ARG A 37 7.28 2.23 -2.61
C ARG A 37 7.82 1.37 -3.76
N THR A 38 7.47 0.08 -3.84
CA THR A 38 7.82 -0.76 -4.99
C THR A 38 7.27 -0.26 -6.32
N MET A 39 6.21 0.56 -6.27
CA MET A 39 5.50 1.09 -7.42
C MET A 39 5.96 2.51 -7.78
N SER A 40 6.98 3.04 -7.10
CA SER A 40 7.40 4.44 -7.19
C SER A 40 7.83 4.88 -8.59
N LEU A 41 8.34 3.95 -9.41
CA LEU A 41 8.75 4.21 -10.79
C LEU A 41 7.55 4.28 -11.76
N ARG A 42 6.34 3.96 -11.30
CA ARG A 42 5.08 4.02 -12.04
C ARG A 42 3.98 4.66 -11.20
N PRO A 43 4.01 6.00 -11.00
CA PRO A 43 3.04 6.71 -10.18
C PRO A 43 1.58 6.53 -10.65
N ASP A 44 1.38 6.32 -11.95
CA ASP A 44 0.08 5.98 -12.54
C ASP A 44 -0.46 4.64 -12.02
N PHE A 45 0.41 3.63 -11.94
CA PHE A 45 0.06 2.32 -11.40
C PHE A 45 -0.16 2.37 -9.88
N LEU A 46 0.70 3.10 -9.16
CA LEU A 46 0.54 3.32 -7.71
C LEU A 46 -0.82 3.95 -7.41
N ALA A 47 -1.23 4.97 -8.17
CA ALA A 47 -2.54 5.60 -8.01
C ALA A 47 -3.70 4.61 -8.21
N ALA A 48 -3.61 3.74 -9.22
CA ALA A 48 -4.62 2.71 -9.45
C ALA A 48 -4.70 1.69 -8.30
N ILE A 49 -3.55 1.25 -7.77
CA ILE A 49 -3.51 0.35 -6.60
C ILE A 49 -4.08 1.03 -5.35
N ASN A 50 -3.76 2.30 -5.12
CA ASN A 50 -4.33 3.06 -4.01
C ASN A 50 -5.87 3.14 -4.13
N ALA A 51 -6.39 3.41 -5.32
CA ALA A 51 -7.84 3.40 -5.55
C ALA A 51 -8.45 2.02 -5.28
N ALA A 52 -7.80 0.95 -5.75
CA ALA A 52 -8.25 -0.42 -5.51
C ALA A 52 -8.19 -0.82 -4.02
N SER A 53 -7.26 -0.27 -3.26
CA SER A 53 -7.08 -0.57 -1.83
C SER A 53 -8.30 -0.21 -0.98
N ALA A 54 -9.10 0.77 -1.41
CA ALA A 54 -10.35 1.13 -0.73
C ALA A 54 -11.31 -0.06 -0.60
N MET A 55 -11.27 -1.03 -1.53
CA MET A 55 -12.09 -2.24 -1.45
C MET A 55 -11.72 -3.14 -0.27
N HIS A 56 -10.46 -3.11 0.18
CA HIS A 56 -10.03 -3.87 1.37
C HIS A 56 -10.28 -3.12 2.68
N PHE A 57 -10.30 -1.78 2.65
CA PHE A 57 -10.27 -0.95 3.86
C PHE A 57 -11.56 -0.17 4.15
N THR A 58 -12.65 -0.49 3.47
CA THR A 58 -13.98 0.08 3.72
C THR A 58 -14.90 -0.98 4.33
N ASP A 59 -15.63 -0.62 5.38
CA ASP A 59 -16.64 -1.50 5.95
C ASP A 59 -17.81 -1.68 4.97
N GLY A 60 -18.40 -2.87 4.96
CA GLY A 60 -19.55 -3.21 4.12
C GLY A 60 -20.26 -4.44 4.67
N ALA A 61 -20.31 -5.51 3.87
CA ALA A 61 -20.79 -6.81 4.36
C ALA A 61 -19.85 -7.45 5.41
N LEU A 62 -18.59 -7.01 5.43
CA LEU A 62 -17.57 -7.40 6.39
C LEU A 62 -16.99 -6.14 7.03
N THR A 63 -16.55 -6.30 8.28
CA THR A 63 -15.78 -5.31 9.02
C THR A 63 -14.33 -5.31 8.54
N ARG A 64 -13.61 -4.20 8.78
CA ARG A 64 -12.16 -4.13 8.57
C ARG A 64 -11.40 -5.29 9.23
N ALA A 65 -11.77 -5.68 10.45
CA ALA A 65 -11.10 -6.77 11.15
C ALA A 65 -11.24 -8.12 10.42
N GLU A 66 -12.41 -8.38 9.82
CA GLU A 66 -12.65 -9.58 9.02
C GLU A 66 -11.86 -9.56 7.70
N HIS A 67 -11.78 -8.40 7.04
CA HIS A 67 -10.91 -8.24 5.86
C HIS A 67 -9.43 -8.54 6.18
N GLU A 68 -8.92 -7.99 7.29
CA GLU A 68 -7.53 -8.23 7.73
C GLU A 68 -7.29 -9.70 8.11
N MET A 69 -8.28 -10.36 8.71
CA MET A 69 -8.22 -11.80 9.01
C MET A 69 -8.13 -12.64 7.74
N ILE A 70 -8.95 -12.34 6.72
CA ILE A 70 -8.89 -13.00 5.41
C ILE A 70 -7.52 -12.74 4.76
N ALA A 71 -7.06 -11.48 4.73
CA ALA A 71 -5.78 -11.10 4.15
C ALA A 71 -4.60 -11.83 4.82
N SER A 72 -4.62 -11.93 6.14
CA SER A 72 -3.61 -12.65 6.93
C SER A 72 -3.61 -14.16 6.64
N TYR A 73 -4.80 -14.78 6.59
CA TYR A 73 -4.95 -16.20 6.26
C TYR A 73 -4.44 -16.53 4.86
N VAL A 74 -4.83 -15.74 3.85
CA VAL A 74 -4.40 -15.93 2.45
C VAL A 74 -2.89 -15.69 2.31
N SER A 75 -2.33 -14.69 3.01
CA SER A 75 -0.89 -14.45 3.02
C SER A 75 -0.12 -15.61 3.62
N ALA A 76 -0.62 -16.20 4.71
CA ALA A 76 -0.04 -17.40 5.32
C ALA A 76 -0.09 -18.61 4.37
N LEU A 77 -1.23 -18.84 3.70
CA LEU A 77 -1.41 -19.90 2.69
C LEU A 77 -0.39 -19.74 1.54
N ASN A 78 -0.20 -18.50 1.07
CA ASN A 78 0.73 -18.15 0.00
C ASN A 78 2.20 -18.05 0.45
N ARG A 79 2.49 -18.20 1.74
CA ARG A 79 3.82 -18.01 2.33
C ARG A 79 4.40 -16.61 2.04
N CYS A 80 3.52 -15.60 1.94
CA CYS A 80 3.89 -14.20 1.77
C CYS A 80 4.30 -13.62 3.12
N ARG A 81 5.62 -13.47 3.34
CA ARG A 81 6.20 -13.08 4.64
C ARG A 81 6.41 -11.57 4.84
N TYR A 82 6.32 -10.80 3.77
CA TYR A 82 6.36 -9.34 3.85
C TYR A 82 5.08 -8.85 4.51
#